data_AF-A0A1Q5ARJ0-F1
#
_entry.id   AF-A0A1Q5ARJ0-F1
#
_cell.length_a   1.000
_cell.length_b   1.000
_cell.length_c   1.000
_cell.angle_alpha   90.00
_cell.angle_beta   90.00
_cell.angle_gamma   90.00
#
_symmetry.space_group_name_H-M   'P 1'
#
loop_
_entity.id
_entity.type
_entity.pdbx_description
1 polymer ?
#
loop_
_entity_poly.entity_id
_entity_poly.type
_entity_poly.pdbx_seq_one_letter_code
_entity_poly.pdbx_strand_id
1 'polypeptide(L)'
;MVDIGAVRDWLARLPGGSLVGQYVDDWDAFEKLDRPVVTLFGSYDTGKSSLLRRLLVDSGRDVPGWLTISARHETFEVNDVEVGGCLIRDTPGFAVGASDIRAQNNSRRAMAAVGLTDVGIAVLTPQLATAERDVLQKLFTQGWPVGTMWFVISRFDEAGVDPEYDLAEYRELSDRKVRELQELFELDDRTPIFVVSQDPFQTAGPDTDLSRETWDDFRGWDGMRDLADAVVAVSPSALPGWRHAAGQRYWTAVLDETVTELRRQLSDYTARAEVAANGVARRDAWESELNTLDRAAQASLDGLVEEVMRQSWEAGSGTDELQAEIRRTLDEWFTKHEVRLQRLQQSIRKTRERERARPSWAGFASLVATLRAEEDASATPAGPGAAPGHVETVGTMLIGMLKAANKAPGPTAGGKASSTKAPRDLGRHIGIAEAALPLAVYLAKVIDEQRADRARLNQDKTAAEKRQQVVTECTQHAHDAWKPFVDDVRTTIVAETSDQVDLDKNLRQLVEQLQVAVAEGERLLRGGTVPLLETEA
;
A
#
# COMPACT_ATOMS: atom_id res chain seq x y z
N MET A 1 -21.92 -16.21 11.37
CA MET A 1 -22.59 -14.91 11.23
C MET A 1 -21.71 -13.85 11.88
N VAL A 2 -21.41 -12.75 11.19
CA VAL A 2 -20.50 -11.72 11.73
C VAL A 2 -21.25 -10.77 12.67
N ASP A 3 -20.57 -10.30 13.71
CA ASP A 3 -21.05 -9.21 14.57
C ASP A 3 -20.83 -7.87 13.86
N ILE A 4 -21.89 -7.35 13.23
CA ILE A 4 -21.85 -6.10 12.46
C ILE A 4 -21.42 -4.91 13.34
N GLY A 5 -21.84 -4.87 14.62
CA GLY A 5 -21.45 -3.80 15.53
C GLY A 5 -19.95 -3.82 15.79
N ALA A 6 -19.40 -5.00 16.10
CA ALA A 6 -17.96 -5.17 16.31
C ALA A 6 -17.14 -4.87 15.04
N VAL A 7 -17.65 -5.20 13.85
CA VAL A 7 -17.02 -4.86 12.56
C VAL A 7 -16.95 -3.35 12.37
N ARG A 8 -18.05 -2.63 12.60
CA ARG A 8 -18.10 -1.16 12.48
C ARG A 8 -17.15 -0.49 13.46
N ASP A 9 -17.12 -0.94 14.72
CA ASP A 9 -16.24 -0.42 15.76
C ASP A 9 -14.75 -0.70 15.47
N TRP A 10 -14.45 -1.86 14.88
CA TRP A 10 -13.09 -2.19 14.42
C TRP A 10 -12.67 -1.30 13.26
N LEU A 11 -13.51 -1.19 12.22
CA LEU A 11 -13.28 -0.30 11.09
C LEU A 11 -13.04 1.14 11.56
N ALA A 12 -13.82 1.64 12.54
CA ALA A 12 -13.71 3.01 13.04
C ALA A 12 -12.39 3.30 13.75
N ARG A 13 -11.75 2.27 14.32
CA ARG A 13 -10.43 2.36 14.98
C ARG A 13 -9.27 2.18 14.00
N LEU A 14 -9.53 1.76 12.76
CA LEU A 14 -8.46 1.60 11.78
C LEU A 14 -7.80 2.96 11.47
N PRO A 15 -6.47 2.97 11.29
CA PRO A 15 -5.75 4.17 10.93
C PRO A 15 -6.31 4.77 9.64
N GLY A 16 -6.94 5.94 9.74
CA GLY A 16 -7.49 6.68 8.60
C GLY A 16 -8.99 6.95 8.61
N GLY A 17 -9.80 6.24 9.39
CA GLY A 17 -11.18 6.57 9.81
C GLY A 17 -12.27 6.84 8.74
N SER A 18 -11.95 7.25 7.52
CA SER A 18 -12.92 7.77 6.54
C SER A 18 -13.58 6.69 5.69
N LEU A 19 -12.96 5.52 5.55
CA LEU A 19 -13.54 4.38 4.80
C LEU A 19 -14.77 3.80 5.49
N VAL A 20 -14.82 3.90 6.81
CA VAL A 20 -16.00 3.51 7.61
C VAL A 20 -17.20 4.35 7.23
N GLY A 21 -17.00 5.65 7.02
CA GLY A 21 -18.04 6.56 6.58
C GLY A 21 -18.67 6.06 5.29
N GLN A 22 -17.84 5.74 4.28
CA GLN A 22 -18.33 5.24 3.01
C GLN A 22 -19.10 3.92 3.14
N TYR A 23 -18.57 2.93 3.85
CA TYR A 23 -19.28 1.64 4.01
C TYR A 23 -20.59 1.78 4.79
N VAL A 24 -20.61 2.63 5.81
CA VAL A 24 -21.83 2.93 6.57
C VAL A 24 -22.82 3.70 5.71
N ASP A 25 -22.38 4.68 4.92
CA ASP A 25 -23.23 5.48 4.06
C ASP A 25 -23.87 4.62 2.95
N ASP A 26 -23.08 3.72 2.32
CA ASP A 26 -23.56 2.77 1.31
C ASP A 26 -24.62 1.82 1.90
N TRP A 27 -24.35 1.27 3.10
CA TRP A 27 -25.30 0.42 3.81
C TRP A 27 -26.56 1.17 4.22
N ASP A 28 -26.43 2.35 4.82
CA ASP A 28 -27.54 3.18 5.29
C ASP A 28 -28.42 3.64 4.12
N ALA A 29 -27.82 3.93 2.95
CA ALA A 29 -28.55 4.26 1.74
C ALA A 29 -29.40 3.07 1.26
N PHE A 30 -28.84 1.87 1.27
CA PHE A 30 -29.52 0.64 0.90
C PHE A 30 -30.63 0.25 1.90
N GLU A 31 -30.36 0.32 3.20
CA GLU A 31 -31.30 -0.06 4.25
C GLU A 31 -32.54 0.84 4.28
N LYS A 32 -32.40 2.12 3.90
CA LYS A 32 -33.50 3.08 3.82
C LYS A 32 -34.45 2.86 2.64
N LEU A 33 -34.09 2.02 1.67
CA LEU A 33 -34.96 1.73 0.53
C LEU A 33 -36.18 0.93 0.97
N ASP A 34 -37.36 1.45 0.67
CA ASP A 34 -38.67 0.87 0.98
C ASP A 34 -39.09 -0.25 0.02
N ARG A 35 -38.23 -0.57 -0.95
CA ARG A 35 -38.47 -1.54 -2.02
C ARG A 35 -37.37 -2.59 -2.09
N PRO A 36 -37.70 -3.83 -2.48
CA PRO A 36 -36.71 -4.86 -2.77
C PRO A 36 -35.78 -4.42 -3.90
N VAL A 37 -34.48 -4.66 -3.72
CA VAL A 37 -33.44 -4.45 -4.72
C VAL A 37 -33.11 -5.81 -5.35
N VAL A 38 -33.36 -5.91 -6.64
CA VAL A 38 -33.08 -7.07 -7.49
C VAL A 38 -31.86 -6.76 -8.33
N THR A 39 -30.81 -7.58 -8.28
CA THR A 39 -29.57 -7.28 -9.00
C THR A 39 -29.26 -8.35 -10.05
N LEU A 40 -28.99 -7.93 -11.28
CA LEU A 40 -28.60 -8.80 -12.39
C LEU A 40 -27.08 -9.03 -12.37
N PHE A 41 -26.65 -10.28 -12.33
CA PHE A 41 -25.26 -10.74 -12.32
C PHE A 41 -24.96 -11.62 -13.53
N GLY A 42 -23.71 -11.66 -13.98
CA GLY A 42 -23.29 -12.59 -15.04
C GLY A 42 -22.15 -12.04 -15.89
N SER A 43 -21.57 -12.90 -16.72
CA SER A 43 -20.47 -12.56 -17.63
C SER A 43 -20.80 -11.40 -18.56
N TYR A 44 -19.77 -10.87 -19.21
CA TYR A 44 -20.00 -10.06 -20.39
C TYR A 44 -20.78 -10.84 -21.47
N ASP A 45 -21.63 -10.14 -22.22
CA ASP A 45 -22.42 -10.70 -23.33
C ASP A 45 -23.43 -11.82 -22.98
N THR A 46 -23.79 -11.98 -21.70
CA THR A 46 -24.89 -12.87 -21.28
C THR A 46 -26.28 -12.25 -21.51
N GLY A 47 -26.38 -11.10 -22.16
CA GLY A 47 -27.68 -10.50 -22.47
C GLY A 47 -28.43 -9.88 -21.29
N LYS A 48 -27.75 -9.52 -20.19
CA LYS A 48 -28.33 -8.80 -19.03
C LYS A 48 -29.07 -7.51 -19.42
N SER A 49 -28.44 -6.66 -20.23
CA SER A 49 -29.03 -5.38 -20.63
C SER A 49 -30.24 -5.57 -21.55
N SER A 50 -30.21 -6.59 -22.43
CA SER A 50 -31.38 -6.99 -23.24
C SER A 50 -32.51 -7.53 -22.36
N LEU A 51 -32.18 -8.29 -21.30
CA LEU A 51 -33.15 -8.80 -20.34
C LEU A 51 -33.82 -7.67 -19.57
N LEU A 52 -33.04 -6.69 -19.10
CA LEU A 52 -33.55 -5.51 -18.43
C LEU A 52 -34.44 -4.66 -19.35
N ARG A 53 -34.01 -4.45 -20.60
CA ARG A 53 -34.80 -3.74 -21.62
C ARG A 53 -36.15 -4.43 -21.83
N ARG A 54 -36.14 -5.75 -22.00
CA ARG A 54 -37.34 -6.56 -22.19
C ARG A 54 -38.31 -6.41 -21.01
N LEU A 55 -37.82 -6.50 -19.77
CA LEU A 55 -38.64 -6.31 -18.56
C LEU A 55 -39.23 -4.89 -18.44
N LEU A 56 -38.49 -3.85 -18.86
CA LEU A 56 -38.98 -2.47 -18.88
C LEU A 56 -40.10 -2.27 -19.90
N VAL A 57 -39.88 -2.68 -21.14
CA VAL A 57 -40.90 -2.54 -22.20
C VAL A 57 -42.14 -3.39 -21.86
N ASP A 58 -41.93 -4.60 -21.34
CA ASP A 58 -43.02 -5.47 -20.90
C ASP A 58 -43.75 -4.94 -19.66
N SER A 59 -43.19 -4.01 -18.89
CA SER A 59 -43.90 -3.33 -17.81
C SER A 59 -44.52 -1.99 -18.24
N GLY A 60 -44.44 -1.65 -19.53
CA GLY A 60 -44.94 -0.40 -20.08
C GLY A 60 -44.12 0.82 -19.64
N ARG A 61 -42.84 0.63 -19.29
CA ARG A 61 -41.92 1.70 -18.92
C ARG A 61 -40.98 2.05 -20.06
N ASP A 62 -40.60 3.33 -20.12
CA ASP A 62 -39.62 3.82 -21.08
C ASP A 62 -38.23 3.24 -20.79
N VAL A 63 -37.50 2.93 -21.87
CA VAL A 63 -36.12 2.45 -21.80
C VAL A 63 -35.18 3.65 -21.58
N PRO A 64 -34.41 3.69 -20.48
CA PRO A 64 -33.49 4.81 -20.25
C PRO A 64 -32.40 4.90 -21.31
N GLY A 65 -32.01 6.13 -21.70
CA GLY A 65 -30.99 6.35 -22.72
C GLY A 65 -29.58 5.85 -22.37
N TRP A 66 -29.31 5.53 -21.10
CA TRP A 66 -28.06 4.89 -20.67
C TRP A 66 -28.05 3.37 -20.89
N LEU A 67 -29.21 2.74 -21.08
CA LEU A 67 -29.33 1.30 -21.32
C LEU A 67 -29.08 1.01 -22.82
N THR A 68 -27.85 1.25 -23.27
CA THR A 68 -27.41 0.94 -24.63
C THR A 68 -26.96 -0.52 -24.72
N ILE A 69 -27.57 -1.30 -25.60
CA ILE A 69 -27.16 -2.69 -25.86
C ILE A 69 -26.03 -2.65 -26.90
N SER A 70 -24.79 -2.66 -26.43
CA SER A 70 -23.60 -2.72 -27.27
C SER A 70 -22.67 -3.85 -26.82
N ALA A 71 -22.01 -4.50 -27.78
CA ALA A 71 -20.95 -5.48 -27.54
C ALA A 71 -19.62 -4.82 -27.09
N ARG A 72 -19.67 -3.57 -26.59
CA ARG A 72 -18.53 -2.86 -25.98
C ARG A 72 -18.75 -2.50 -24.51
N HIS A 73 -17.64 -2.20 -23.84
CA HIS A 73 -17.53 -1.95 -22.40
C HIS A 73 -18.23 -0.65 -21.98
N GLU A 74 -19.53 -0.64 -21.70
CA GLU A 74 -20.25 0.62 -21.40
C GLU A 74 -21.01 0.67 -20.07
N THR A 75 -21.18 -0.45 -19.34
CA THR A 75 -21.73 -0.40 -17.97
C THR A 75 -20.66 0.08 -16.99
N PHE A 76 -20.42 1.39 -16.94
CA PHE A 76 -19.47 2.03 -16.03
C PHE A 76 -20.11 2.47 -14.70
N GLU A 77 -21.43 2.50 -14.60
CA GLU A 77 -22.18 2.95 -13.42
C GLU A 77 -23.26 1.93 -13.06
N VAL A 78 -23.48 1.77 -11.75
CA VAL A 78 -24.56 0.93 -11.20
C VAL A 78 -25.83 1.77 -11.29
N ASN A 79 -26.75 1.39 -12.17
CA ASN A 79 -27.99 2.12 -12.41
C ASN A 79 -29.18 1.26 -11.96
N ASP A 80 -30.13 1.92 -11.29
CA ASP A 80 -31.34 1.29 -10.76
C ASP A 80 -32.55 1.75 -11.62
N VAL A 81 -33.42 0.80 -11.99
CA VAL A 81 -34.70 1.06 -12.63
C VAL A 81 -35.84 0.41 -11.87
N GLU A 82 -37.02 1.01 -11.88
CA GLU A 82 -38.17 0.46 -11.16
C GLU A 82 -38.99 -0.45 -12.08
N VAL A 83 -39.15 -1.72 -11.69
CA VAL A 83 -39.94 -2.73 -12.40
C VAL A 83 -40.70 -3.58 -11.39
N GLY A 84 -42.02 -3.74 -11.57
CA GLY A 84 -42.82 -4.66 -10.76
C GLY A 84 -42.81 -4.37 -9.25
N GLY A 85 -42.60 -3.11 -8.83
CA GLY A 85 -42.48 -2.74 -7.41
C GLY A 85 -41.08 -2.95 -6.81
N CYS A 86 -40.14 -3.48 -7.59
CA CYS A 86 -38.74 -3.65 -7.23
C CYS A 86 -37.86 -2.58 -7.87
N LEU A 87 -36.66 -2.38 -7.30
CA LEU A 87 -35.56 -1.67 -7.95
C LEU A 87 -34.65 -2.73 -8.60
N ILE A 88 -34.61 -2.78 -9.93
CA ILE A 88 -33.70 -3.64 -10.67
C ILE A 88 -32.40 -2.90 -10.96
N ARG A 89 -31.30 -3.48 -10.52
CA ARG A 89 -29.94 -2.97 -10.65
C ARG A 89 -29.19 -3.76 -11.73
N ASP A 90 -28.68 -3.05 -12.72
CA ASP A 90 -27.73 -3.63 -13.69
C ASP A 90 -26.30 -3.53 -13.16
N THR A 91 -25.54 -4.62 -13.27
CA THR A 91 -24.13 -4.65 -12.84
C THR A 91 -23.19 -4.87 -14.02
N PRO A 92 -21.98 -4.27 -14.00
CA PRO A 92 -20.95 -4.59 -14.98
C PRO A 92 -20.66 -6.09 -14.99
N GLY A 93 -20.45 -6.67 -16.17
CA GLY A 93 -20.20 -8.11 -16.30
C GLY A 93 -18.91 -8.57 -15.59
N PHE A 94 -18.90 -9.82 -15.13
CA PHE A 94 -17.68 -10.44 -14.61
C PHE A 94 -16.63 -10.55 -15.73
N ALA A 95 -15.37 -10.26 -15.40
CA ALA A 95 -14.24 -10.46 -16.29
C ALA A 95 -13.39 -11.61 -15.74
N VAL A 96 -13.69 -12.84 -16.17
CA VAL A 96 -12.95 -14.02 -15.74
C VAL A 96 -11.64 -14.16 -16.52
N GLY A 97 -10.52 -14.28 -15.81
CA GLY A 97 -9.20 -14.55 -16.39
C GLY A 97 -8.43 -13.31 -16.88
N ALA A 98 -9.00 -12.11 -16.79
CA ALA A 98 -8.30 -10.87 -17.12
C ALA A 98 -7.52 -10.34 -15.90
N SER A 99 -6.20 -10.19 -16.07
CA SER A 99 -5.29 -9.69 -15.04
C SER A 99 -5.15 -8.17 -15.03
N ASP A 100 -5.89 -7.46 -15.89
CA ASP A 100 -5.83 -6.01 -15.95
C ASP A 100 -6.62 -5.36 -14.81
N ILE A 101 -6.19 -4.15 -14.45
CA ILE A 101 -6.76 -3.37 -13.33
C ILE A 101 -8.28 -3.16 -13.51
N ARG A 102 -8.75 -3.14 -14.76
CA ARG A 102 -10.17 -2.96 -15.11
C ARG A 102 -11.02 -4.17 -14.75
N ALA A 103 -10.59 -5.38 -15.10
CA ALA A 103 -11.30 -6.61 -14.73
C ALA A 103 -11.42 -6.80 -13.22
N GLN A 104 -10.36 -6.46 -12.48
CA GLN A 104 -10.35 -6.51 -11.02
C GLN A 104 -11.33 -5.50 -10.41
N ASN A 105 -11.37 -4.26 -10.94
CA ASN A 105 -12.30 -3.23 -10.47
C ASN A 105 -13.76 -3.56 -10.79
N ASN A 106 -14.05 -4.11 -11.97
CA ASN A 106 -15.41 -4.51 -12.34
C ASN A 106 -15.90 -5.67 -11.47
N SER A 107 -15.05 -6.68 -11.25
CA SER A 107 -15.38 -7.81 -10.38
C SER A 107 -15.62 -7.35 -8.94
N ARG A 108 -14.79 -6.45 -8.40
CA ARG A 108 -14.98 -5.85 -7.07
C ARG A 108 -16.31 -5.11 -6.97
N ARG A 109 -16.66 -4.28 -7.97
CA ARG A 109 -17.94 -3.53 -7.97
C ARG A 109 -19.15 -4.46 -8.06
N ALA A 110 -19.07 -5.52 -8.85
CA ALA A 110 -20.13 -6.52 -8.91
C ALA A 110 -20.28 -7.26 -7.56
N MET A 111 -19.18 -7.61 -6.89
CA MET A 111 -19.22 -8.21 -5.54
C MET A 111 -19.76 -7.22 -4.47
N ALA A 112 -19.42 -5.94 -4.55
CA ALA A 112 -19.97 -4.93 -3.65
C ALA A 112 -21.49 -4.76 -3.85
N ALA A 113 -21.96 -4.78 -5.10
CA ALA A 113 -23.38 -4.73 -5.42
C ALA A 113 -24.14 -5.95 -4.85
N VAL A 114 -23.52 -7.13 -4.82
CA VAL A 114 -24.09 -8.36 -4.23
C VAL A 114 -24.41 -8.20 -2.75
N GLY A 115 -23.53 -7.56 -1.99
CA GLY A 115 -23.78 -7.29 -0.56
C GLY A 115 -24.99 -6.39 -0.35
N LEU A 116 -25.26 -5.48 -1.30
CA LEU A 116 -26.37 -4.54 -1.29
C LEU A 116 -27.49 -4.99 -2.24
N THR A 117 -27.92 -6.25 -2.09
CA THR A 117 -28.96 -6.88 -2.91
C THR A 117 -29.89 -7.73 -2.04
N ASP A 118 -31.21 -7.63 -2.27
CA ASP A 118 -32.19 -8.49 -1.62
C ASP A 118 -32.40 -9.78 -2.43
N VAL A 119 -32.54 -9.65 -3.76
CA VAL A 119 -32.72 -10.78 -4.69
C VAL A 119 -31.65 -10.74 -5.78
N GLY A 120 -30.85 -11.80 -5.89
CA GLY A 120 -29.85 -11.94 -6.94
C GLY A 120 -30.37 -12.71 -8.14
N ILE A 121 -30.07 -12.26 -9.35
CA ILE A 121 -30.39 -12.98 -10.59
C ILE A 121 -29.10 -13.24 -11.36
N ALA A 122 -28.66 -14.49 -11.41
CA ALA A 122 -27.52 -14.90 -12.23
C ALA A 122 -27.96 -15.21 -13.67
N VAL A 123 -27.51 -14.39 -14.61
CA VAL A 123 -27.83 -14.48 -16.03
C VAL A 123 -26.70 -15.22 -16.77
N LEU A 124 -27.08 -16.33 -17.41
CA LEU A 124 -26.21 -17.31 -18.06
C LEU A 124 -26.61 -17.48 -19.52
N THR A 125 -25.69 -17.89 -20.39
CA THR A 125 -26.02 -18.34 -21.75
C THR A 125 -26.37 -19.85 -21.75
N PRO A 126 -26.92 -20.41 -22.85
CA PRO A 126 -27.31 -21.83 -22.90
C PRO A 126 -26.15 -22.82 -22.76
N GLN A 127 -24.91 -22.37 -23.00
CA GLN A 127 -23.71 -23.17 -22.79
C GLN A 127 -23.37 -23.36 -21.30
N LEU A 128 -24.05 -22.60 -20.41
CA LEU A 128 -23.83 -22.55 -18.97
C LEU A 128 -22.41 -22.07 -18.60
N ALA A 129 -22.27 -21.34 -17.50
CA ALA A 129 -21.03 -20.64 -17.14
C ALA A 129 -19.91 -21.58 -16.66
N THR A 130 -19.26 -22.27 -17.60
CA THR A 130 -18.11 -23.14 -17.33
C THR A 130 -16.88 -22.37 -16.83
N ALA A 131 -16.61 -21.18 -17.38
CA ALA A 131 -15.49 -20.34 -16.97
C ALA A 131 -15.74 -19.61 -15.64
N GLU A 132 -17.00 -19.23 -15.35
CA GLU A 132 -17.34 -18.40 -14.17
C GLU A 132 -17.86 -19.21 -12.99
N ARG A 133 -17.85 -20.53 -13.10
CA ARG A 133 -18.38 -21.46 -12.09
C ARG A 133 -17.90 -21.11 -10.69
N ASP A 134 -16.61 -20.85 -10.50
CA ASP A 134 -16.05 -20.56 -9.18
C ASP A 134 -16.54 -19.24 -8.59
N VAL A 135 -16.73 -18.21 -9.44
CA VAL A 135 -17.23 -16.90 -9.01
C VAL A 135 -18.71 -17.01 -8.64
N LEU A 136 -19.50 -17.66 -9.48
CA LEU A 136 -20.92 -17.88 -9.25
C LEU A 136 -21.16 -18.78 -8.02
N GLN A 137 -20.39 -19.87 -7.86
CA GLN A 137 -20.45 -20.73 -6.67
C GLN A 137 -20.16 -19.94 -5.40
N LYS A 138 -19.15 -19.06 -5.42
CA LYS A 138 -18.86 -18.18 -4.28
C LYS A 138 -19.99 -17.21 -4.00
N LEU A 139 -20.70 -16.72 -5.01
CA LEU A 139 -21.85 -15.83 -4.84
C LEU A 139 -23.06 -16.54 -4.24
N PHE A 140 -23.40 -17.73 -4.75
CA PHE A 140 -24.56 -18.49 -4.28
C PHE A 140 -24.40 -18.98 -2.83
N THR A 141 -23.16 -19.22 -2.40
CA THR A 141 -22.86 -19.68 -1.05
C THR A 141 -22.83 -18.57 0.01
N GLN A 142 -23.08 -17.30 -0.36
CA GLN A 142 -23.04 -16.17 0.58
C GLN A 142 -24.28 -16.07 1.50
N GLY A 143 -24.99 -17.15 1.80
CA GLY A 143 -26.09 -17.11 2.76
C GLY A 143 -27.31 -16.31 2.28
N TRP A 144 -27.75 -16.58 1.06
CA TRP A 144 -29.01 -16.06 0.52
C TRP A 144 -30.20 -16.71 1.24
N PRO A 145 -31.22 -15.93 1.64
CA PRO A 145 -32.50 -16.50 2.04
C PRO A 145 -33.08 -17.39 0.94
N VAL A 146 -33.80 -18.44 1.32
CA VAL A 146 -34.43 -19.37 0.37
C VAL A 146 -35.29 -18.59 -0.62
N GLY A 147 -35.11 -18.86 -1.91
CA GLY A 147 -35.87 -18.23 -2.99
C GLY A 147 -35.45 -16.79 -3.34
N THR A 148 -34.33 -16.28 -2.82
CA THR A 148 -33.81 -14.94 -3.17
C THR A 148 -32.59 -14.96 -4.09
N MET A 149 -32.17 -16.15 -4.51
CA MET A 149 -31.16 -16.32 -5.54
C MET A 149 -31.77 -17.07 -6.72
N TRP A 150 -31.81 -16.42 -7.87
CA TRP A 150 -32.45 -16.91 -9.08
C TRP A 150 -31.41 -17.08 -10.19
N PHE A 151 -31.76 -17.93 -11.15
CA PHE A 151 -30.96 -18.16 -12.36
C PHE A 151 -31.81 -17.89 -13.60
N VAL A 152 -31.19 -17.27 -14.60
CA VAL A 152 -31.80 -17.04 -15.89
C VAL A 152 -30.86 -17.60 -16.96
N ILE A 153 -31.31 -18.65 -17.65
CA ILE A 153 -30.67 -19.14 -18.88
C ILE A 153 -31.24 -18.30 -20.02
N SER A 154 -30.49 -17.27 -20.38
CA SER A 154 -30.82 -16.27 -21.39
C SER A 154 -30.44 -16.72 -22.81
N ARG A 155 -30.90 -15.98 -23.83
CA ARG A 155 -30.60 -16.22 -25.26
C ARG A 155 -30.89 -17.67 -25.66
N PHE A 156 -31.96 -18.26 -25.12
CA PHE A 156 -32.20 -19.70 -25.28
C PHE A 156 -32.61 -20.12 -26.69
N ASP A 157 -32.97 -19.17 -27.53
CA ASP A 157 -33.14 -19.32 -28.98
C ASP A 157 -31.82 -19.71 -29.67
N GLU A 158 -30.67 -19.44 -29.05
CA GLU A 158 -29.36 -19.85 -29.53
C GLU A 158 -28.94 -21.24 -29.02
N ALA A 159 -29.81 -21.98 -28.30
CA ALA A 159 -29.49 -23.28 -27.72
C ALA A 159 -29.40 -24.42 -28.77
N GLY A 160 -29.79 -24.17 -30.02
CA GLY A 160 -29.58 -25.06 -31.16
C GLY A 160 -30.83 -25.77 -31.68
N VAL A 161 -31.97 -25.66 -30.98
CA VAL A 161 -33.28 -26.12 -31.44
C VAL A 161 -34.15 -24.90 -31.72
N ASP A 162 -34.73 -24.83 -32.91
CA ASP A 162 -35.57 -23.70 -33.31
C ASP A 162 -37.03 -23.91 -32.85
N PRO A 163 -37.56 -23.08 -31.95
CA PRO A 163 -38.90 -23.23 -31.40
C PRO A 163 -40.03 -22.99 -32.41
N GLU A 164 -39.76 -22.36 -33.56
CA GLU A 164 -40.76 -22.18 -34.62
C GLU A 164 -40.99 -23.48 -35.41
N TYR A 165 -39.98 -24.36 -35.48
CA TYR A 165 -40.06 -25.64 -36.19
C TYR A 165 -40.32 -26.82 -35.25
N ASP A 166 -39.73 -26.84 -34.06
CA ASP A 166 -39.92 -27.92 -33.07
C ASP A 166 -39.97 -27.39 -31.62
N LEU A 167 -41.15 -26.91 -31.24
CA LEU A 167 -41.42 -26.43 -29.89
C LEU A 167 -41.33 -27.56 -28.82
N ALA A 168 -41.56 -28.81 -29.19
CA ALA A 168 -41.53 -29.92 -28.24
C ALA A 168 -40.07 -30.24 -27.84
N GLU A 169 -39.19 -30.34 -28.83
CA GLU A 169 -37.76 -30.55 -28.60
C GLU A 169 -37.12 -29.34 -27.90
N TYR A 170 -37.55 -28.11 -28.23
CA TYR A 170 -37.09 -26.89 -27.55
C TYR A 170 -37.39 -26.93 -26.04
N ARG A 171 -38.60 -27.36 -25.66
CA ARG A 171 -39.00 -27.52 -24.25
C ARG A 171 -38.22 -28.63 -23.55
N GLU A 172 -38.00 -29.76 -24.23
CA GLU A 172 -37.18 -30.83 -23.67
C GLU A 172 -35.71 -30.40 -23.46
N LEU A 173 -35.17 -29.58 -24.37
CA LEU A 173 -33.84 -28.99 -24.22
C LEU A 173 -33.80 -28.02 -23.03
N SER A 174 -34.83 -27.19 -22.85
CA SER A 174 -35.00 -26.31 -21.69
C SER A 174 -34.94 -27.11 -20.38
N ASP A 175 -35.77 -28.14 -20.23
CA ASP A 175 -35.82 -28.98 -19.02
C ASP A 175 -34.49 -29.71 -18.75
N ARG A 176 -33.80 -30.11 -19.81
CA ARG A 176 -32.46 -30.72 -19.69
C ARG A 176 -31.43 -29.72 -19.21
N LYS A 177 -31.46 -28.48 -19.71
CA LYS A 177 -30.53 -27.41 -19.31
C LYS A 177 -30.77 -26.92 -17.89
N VAL A 178 -32.02 -26.90 -17.44
CA VAL A 178 -32.37 -26.65 -16.03
C VAL A 178 -31.73 -27.71 -15.13
N ARG A 179 -31.88 -29.01 -15.46
CA ARG A 179 -31.26 -30.11 -14.69
C ARG A 179 -29.73 -30.05 -14.70
N GLU A 180 -29.13 -29.77 -15.85
CA GLU A 180 -27.68 -29.60 -15.98
C GLU A 180 -27.16 -28.47 -15.07
N LEU A 181 -27.88 -27.35 -15.00
CA LEU A 181 -27.55 -26.23 -14.12
C LEU A 181 -27.69 -26.60 -12.62
N GLN A 182 -28.76 -27.32 -12.27
CA GLN A 182 -28.99 -27.81 -10.91
C GLN A 182 -27.86 -28.75 -10.47
N GLU A 183 -27.46 -29.68 -11.32
CA GLU A 183 -26.35 -30.61 -11.06
C GLU A 183 -25.01 -29.87 -10.97
N LEU A 184 -24.77 -28.87 -11.83
CA LEU A 184 -23.50 -28.15 -11.90
C LEU A 184 -23.18 -27.35 -10.61
N PHE A 185 -24.21 -26.76 -10.00
CA PHE A 185 -24.11 -25.92 -8.80
C PHE A 185 -24.72 -26.54 -7.55
N GLU A 186 -25.16 -27.81 -7.62
CA GLU A 186 -25.83 -28.54 -6.53
C GLU A 186 -27.03 -27.76 -5.95
N LEU A 187 -27.85 -27.20 -6.85
CA LEU A 187 -28.98 -26.35 -6.48
C LEU A 187 -30.14 -27.17 -5.90
N ASP A 188 -30.81 -26.61 -4.89
CA ASP A 188 -32.06 -27.16 -4.37
C ASP A 188 -33.19 -27.01 -5.41
N ASP A 189 -34.12 -27.97 -5.45
CA ASP A 189 -35.25 -28.00 -6.39
C ASP A 189 -36.17 -26.78 -6.26
N ARG A 190 -36.11 -26.09 -5.11
CA ARG A 190 -36.86 -24.85 -4.83
C ARG A 190 -36.19 -23.59 -5.39
N THR A 191 -34.99 -23.72 -5.96
CA THR A 191 -34.25 -22.59 -6.54
C THR A 191 -34.92 -22.13 -7.83
N PRO A 192 -35.35 -20.86 -7.95
CA PRO A 192 -35.97 -20.38 -9.18
C PRO A 192 -34.98 -20.36 -10.34
N ILE A 193 -35.29 -21.10 -11.40
CA ILE A 193 -34.53 -21.13 -12.65
C ILE A 193 -35.49 -20.81 -13.79
N PHE A 194 -35.17 -19.80 -14.57
CA PHE A 194 -35.95 -19.34 -15.72
C PHE A 194 -35.16 -19.57 -17.00
N VAL A 195 -35.82 -20.07 -18.03
CA VAL A 195 -35.24 -20.21 -19.37
C VAL A 195 -35.92 -19.20 -20.27
N VAL A 196 -35.15 -18.28 -20.84
CA VAL A 196 -35.71 -17.12 -21.55
C VAL A 196 -34.98 -16.82 -22.85
N SER A 197 -35.76 -16.31 -23.80
CA SER A 197 -35.30 -15.63 -25.00
C SER A 197 -35.76 -14.18 -24.94
N GLN A 198 -34.95 -13.33 -24.31
CA GLN A 198 -35.31 -11.94 -24.05
C GLN A 198 -35.38 -11.07 -25.31
N ASP A 199 -34.70 -11.47 -26.37
CA ASP A 199 -34.77 -10.83 -27.70
C ASP A 199 -34.69 -11.93 -28.78
N PRO A 200 -35.77 -12.70 -28.98
CA PRO A 200 -35.81 -13.83 -29.92
C PRO A 200 -35.29 -13.43 -31.30
N PHE A 201 -34.30 -14.17 -31.80
CA PHE A 201 -33.70 -13.95 -33.11
C PHE A 201 -33.17 -12.52 -33.34
N GLN A 202 -32.87 -11.80 -32.25
CA GLN A 202 -32.46 -10.39 -32.26
C GLN A 202 -33.48 -9.46 -32.93
N THR A 203 -34.78 -9.77 -32.80
CA THR A 203 -35.88 -9.04 -33.44
C THR A 203 -35.86 -7.53 -33.14
N ALA A 204 -35.58 -7.13 -31.91
CA ALA A 204 -35.49 -5.71 -31.54
C ALA A 204 -34.14 -5.08 -31.86
N GLY A 205 -33.06 -5.87 -31.91
CA GLY A 205 -31.72 -5.39 -32.24
C GLY A 205 -31.30 -4.19 -31.37
N PRO A 206 -30.68 -3.14 -31.95
CA PRO A 206 -30.25 -1.95 -31.21
C PRO A 206 -31.36 -0.91 -30.98
N ASP A 207 -32.60 -1.15 -31.46
CA ASP A 207 -33.66 -0.16 -31.39
C ASP A 207 -34.10 0.09 -29.93
N THR A 208 -34.43 1.35 -29.66
CA THR A 208 -34.86 1.83 -28.33
C THR A 208 -36.31 2.31 -28.32
N ASP A 209 -36.90 2.55 -29.50
CA ASP A 209 -38.31 2.85 -29.70
C ASP A 209 -39.10 1.54 -29.89
N LEU A 210 -39.23 0.79 -28.79
CA LEU A 210 -39.84 -0.53 -28.78
C LEU A 210 -41.18 -0.48 -28.06
N SER A 211 -42.16 -1.22 -28.60
CA SER A 211 -43.46 -1.40 -27.96
C SER A 211 -43.57 -2.81 -27.38
N ARG A 212 -44.55 -3.00 -26.50
CA ARG A 212 -44.86 -4.32 -25.93
C ARG A 212 -45.20 -5.37 -26.99
N GLU A 213 -45.79 -4.91 -28.09
CA GLU A 213 -46.28 -5.72 -29.21
C GLU A 213 -45.14 -6.27 -30.07
N THR A 214 -43.93 -5.69 -29.99
CA THR A 214 -42.76 -6.07 -30.80
C THR A 214 -42.43 -7.57 -30.73
N TRP A 215 -42.81 -8.26 -29.66
CA TRP A 215 -42.49 -9.66 -29.45
C TRP A 215 -43.72 -10.52 -29.12
N ASP A 216 -44.92 -10.09 -29.51
CA ASP A 216 -46.15 -10.82 -29.22
C ASP A 216 -46.19 -12.22 -29.85
N ASP A 217 -45.54 -12.37 -31.02
CA ASP A 217 -45.43 -13.64 -31.74
C ASP A 217 -44.62 -14.71 -30.98
N PHE A 218 -43.73 -14.29 -30.05
CA PHE A 218 -42.82 -15.19 -29.33
C PHE A 218 -43.30 -15.55 -27.91
N ARG A 219 -44.36 -14.91 -27.41
CA ARG A 219 -44.88 -15.05 -26.02
C ARG A 219 -45.24 -16.49 -25.63
N GLY A 220 -45.50 -17.35 -26.62
CA GLY A 220 -45.86 -18.74 -26.40
C GLY A 220 -44.70 -19.63 -25.95
N TRP A 221 -43.46 -19.17 -26.12
CA TRP A 221 -42.26 -19.96 -25.88
C TRP A 221 -41.06 -19.19 -25.32
N ASP A 222 -41.05 -17.85 -25.37
CA ASP A 222 -39.90 -17.01 -24.97
C ASP A 222 -39.57 -17.01 -23.46
N GLY A 223 -40.43 -17.59 -22.62
CA GLY A 223 -40.23 -17.74 -21.17
C GLY A 223 -40.27 -16.43 -20.36
N MET A 224 -40.47 -15.28 -21.00
CA MET A 224 -40.38 -13.97 -20.32
C MET A 224 -41.52 -13.71 -19.35
N ARG A 225 -42.70 -14.32 -19.59
CA ARG A 225 -43.87 -14.17 -18.71
C ARG A 225 -43.58 -14.68 -17.31
N ASP A 226 -43.01 -15.88 -17.19
CA ASP A 226 -42.76 -16.52 -15.90
C ASP A 226 -41.74 -15.72 -15.07
N LEU A 227 -40.70 -15.19 -15.73
CA LEU A 227 -39.73 -14.30 -15.08
C LEU A 227 -40.37 -12.98 -14.65
N ALA A 228 -41.17 -12.34 -15.51
CA ALA A 228 -41.84 -11.09 -15.18
C ALA A 228 -42.83 -11.25 -14.02
N ASP A 229 -43.62 -12.32 -14.03
CA ASP A 229 -44.56 -12.66 -12.96
C ASP A 229 -43.83 -12.91 -11.64
N ALA A 230 -42.67 -13.58 -11.67
CA ALA A 230 -41.83 -13.79 -10.49
C ALA A 230 -41.30 -12.46 -9.92
N VAL A 231 -40.82 -11.54 -10.78
CA VAL A 231 -40.38 -10.19 -10.35
C VAL A 231 -41.52 -9.41 -9.71
N VAL A 232 -42.72 -9.46 -10.29
CA VAL A 232 -43.93 -8.78 -9.73
C VAL A 232 -44.37 -9.43 -8.41
N ALA A 233 -44.16 -10.73 -8.24
CA ALA A 233 -44.53 -11.45 -7.03
C ALA A 233 -43.58 -11.19 -5.84
N VAL A 234 -42.45 -10.50 -6.04
CA VAL A 234 -41.52 -10.15 -4.96
C VAL A 234 -42.21 -9.20 -3.98
N SER A 235 -42.58 -9.73 -2.82
CA SER A 235 -43.32 -8.99 -1.81
C SER A 235 -42.39 -8.20 -0.88
N PRO A 236 -42.66 -6.90 -0.61
CA PRO A 236 -41.95 -6.13 0.41
C PRO A 236 -42.12 -6.68 1.84
N SER A 237 -43.05 -7.59 2.09
CA SER A 237 -43.33 -8.13 3.43
C SER A 237 -42.16 -8.92 4.04
N ALA A 238 -41.32 -9.53 3.20
CA ALA A 238 -40.13 -10.28 3.62
C ALA A 238 -38.86 -9.40 3.72
N LEU A 239 -38.96 -8.12 3.35
CA LEU A 239 -37.83 -7.19 3.22
C LEU A 239 -36.98 -7.08 4.49
N PRO A 240 -37.53 -7.01 5.73
CA PRO A 240 -36.69 -6.95 6.93
C PRO A 240 -35.75 -8.16 7.08
N GLY A 241 -36.22 -9.36 6.75
CA GLY A 241 -35.42 -10.58 6.79
C GLY A 241 -34.35 -10.62 5.69
N TRP A 242 -34.69 -10.16 4.49
CA TRP A 242 -33.75 -10.05 3.37
C TRP A 242 -32.66 -9.01 3.64
N ARG A 243 -33.03 -7.84 4.18
CA ARG A 243 -32.08 -6.80 4.61
C ARG A 243 -31.14 -7.32 5.69
N HIS A 244 -31.62 -8.09 6.67
CA HIS A 244 -30.72 -8.70 7.65
C HIS A 244 -29.68 -9.64 7.01
N ALA A 245 -30.11 -10.50 6.07
CA ALA A 245 -29.20 -11.39 5.36
C ALA A 245 -28.25 -10.64 4.43
N ALA A 246 -28.72 -9.59 3.75
CA ALA A 246 -27.88 -8.69 2.94
C ALA A 246 -26.83 -7.99 3.81
N GLY A 247 -27.18 -7.55 5.02
CA GLY A 247 -26.23 -6.97 5.97
C GLY A 247 -25.14 -7.95 6.36
N GLN A 248 -25.51 -9.20 6.64
CA GLN A 248 -24.53 -10.25 6.92
C GLN A 248 -23.57 -10.48 5.75
N ARG A 249 -24.07 -10.50 4.50
CA ARG A 249 -23.23 -10.59 3.29
C ARG A 249 -22.29 -9.40 3.16
N TYR A 250 -22.86 -8.19 3.18
CA TYR A 250 -22.16 -6.94 2.98
C TYR A 250 -21.03 -6.76 3.98
N TRP A 251 -21.32 -6.84 5.29
CA TRP A 251 -20.31 -6.61 6.32
C TRP A 251 -19.26 -7.72 6.40
N THR A 252 -19.61 -8.96 6.03
CA THR A 252 -18.61 -10.04 5.88
C THR A 252 -17.65 -9.75 4.74
N ALA A 253 -18.17 -9.32 3.58
CA ALA A 253 -17.34 -8.98 2.42
C ALA A 253 -16.43 -7.77 2.71
N VAL A 254 -16.97 -6.72 3.33
CA VAL A 254 -16.20 -5.54 3.75
C VAL A 254 -15.07 -5.92 4.71
N LEU A 255 -15.37 -6.78 5.70
CA LEU A 255 -14.37 -7.25 6.65
C LEU A 255 -13.25 -8.05 5.95
N ASP A 256 -13.60 -9.02 5.09
CA ASP A 256 -12.63 -9.85 4.39
C ASP A 256 -11.74 -9.03 3.43
N GLU A 257 -12.33 -8.11 2.67
CA GLU A 257 -11.59 -7.20 1.80
C GLU A 257 -10.61 -6.32 2.60
N THR A 258 -11.10 -5.73 3.70
CA THR A 258 -10.28 -4.85 4.54
C THR A 258 -9.13 -5.61 5.19
N VAL A 259 -9.36 -6.83 5.72
CA VAL A 259 -8.30 -7.67 6.29
C VAL A 259 -7.27 -8.07 5.23
N THR A 260 -7.72 -8.43 4.03
CA THR A 260 -6.84 -8.79 2.92
C THR A 260 -5.93 -7.61 2.53
N GLU A 261 -6.48 -6.41 2.46
CA GLU A 261 -5.70 -5.21 2.15
C GLU A 261 -4.73 -4.86 3.29
N LEU A 262 -5.16 -4.92 4.55
CA LEU A 262 -4.28 -4.67 5.70
C LEU A 262 -3.11 -5.67 5.75
N ARG A 263 -3.33 -6.94 5.40
CA ARG A 263 -2.26 -7.95 5.28
C ARG A 263 -1.25 -7.59 4.20
N ARG A 264 -1.74 -7.16 3.03
CA ARG A 264 -0.89 -6.72 1.91
C ARG A 264 -0.01 -5.55 2.35
N GLN A 265 -0.60 -4.55 2.99
CA GLN A 265 0.12 -3.39 3.51
C GLN A 265 1.08 -3.73 4.63
N LEU A 266 0.70 -4.63 5.54
CA LEU A 266 1.58 -5.12 6.60
C LEU A 266 2.85 -5.74 6.00
N SER A 267 2.71 -6.56 4.96
CA SER A 267 3.85 -7.13 4.23
C SER A 267 4.73 -6.03 3.63
N ASP A 268 4.13 -5.07 2.93
CA ASP A 268 4.84 -3.95 2.29
C ASP A 268 5.62 -3.09 3.32
N TYR A 269 4.96 -2.69 4.42
CA TYR A 269 5.58 -1.85 5.44
C TYR A 269 6.58 -2.61 6.32
N THR A 270 6.41 -3.92 6.52
CA THR A 270 7.41 -4.75 7.19
C THR A 270 8.73 -4.76 6.41
N ALA A 271 8.66 -4.94 5.08
CA ALA A 271 9.85 -4.90 4.23
C ALA A 271 10.55 -3.52 4.29
N ARG A 272 9.78 -2.42 4.34
CA ARG A 272 10.33 -1.06 4.47
C ARG A 272 10.94 -0.80 5.85
N ALA A 273 10.30 -1.29 6.92
CA ALA A 273 10.82 -1.20 8.28
C ALA A 273 12.16 -1.96 8.41
N GLU A 274 12.30 -3.11 7.76
CA GLU A 274 13.55 -3.87 7.75
C GLU A 274 14.68 -3.09 7.04
N VAL A 275 14.39 -2.40 5.94
CA VAL A 275 15.37 -1.53 5.26
C VAL A 275 15.80 -0.36 6.15
N ALA A 276 14.87 0.23 6.90
CA ALA A 276 15.16 1.31 7.85
C ALA A 276 16.01 0.82 9.03
N ALA A 277 15.62 -0.29 9.66
CA ALA A 277 16.35 -0.90 10.78
C ALA A 277 17.78 -1.31 10.39
N ASN A 278 17.95 -1.89 9.21
CA ASN A 278 19.27 -2.21 8.66
C ASN A 278 20.12 -0.94 8.41
N GLY A 279 19.50 0.19 8.09
CA GLY A 279 20.17 1.49 7.97
C GLY A 279 20.67 2.00 9.32
N VAL A 280 19.85 1.93 10.37
CA VAL A 280 20.22 2.31 11.74
C VAL A 280 21.40 1.46 12.23
N ALA A 281 21.29 0.13 12.16
CA ALA A 281 22.35 -0.77 12.62
C ALA A 281 23.70 -0.51 11.90
N ARG A 282 23.66 -0.12 10.62
CA ARG A 282 24.86 0.24 9.87
C ARG A 282 25.43 1.59 10.24
N ARG A 283 24.56 2.58 10.47
CA ARG A 283 24.99 3.88 11.01
C ARG A 283 25.77 3.67 12.30
N ASP A 284 25.22 2.88 13.23
CA ASP A 284 25.86 2.58 14.52
C ASP A 284 27.22 1.87 14.32
N ALA A 285 27.28 0.92 13.40
CA ALA A 285 28.52 0.21 13.07
C ALA A 285 29.60 1.15 12.49
N TRP A 286 29.23 2.02 11.54
CA TRP A 286 30.15 2.99 10.93
C TRP A 286 30.59 4.08 11.92
N GLU A 287 29.69 4.56 12.78
CA GLU A 287 30.04 5.51 13.84
C GLU A 287 31.00 4.86 14.86
N SER A 288 30.78 3.59 15.21
CA SER A 288 31.69 2.83 16.09
C SER A 288 33.08 2.61 15.46
N GLU A 289 33.13 2.28 14.17
CA GLU A 289 34.39 2.16 13.42
C GLU A 289 35.12 3.50 13.34
N LEU A 290 34.41 4.59 13.02
CA LEU A 290 34.97 5.95 13.00
C LEU A 290 35.52 6.36 14.37
N ASN A 291 34.78 6.15 15.44
CA ASN A 291 35.23 6.46 16.81
C ASN A 291 36.45 5.61 17.22
N THR A 292 36.60 4.41 16.67
CA THR A 292 37.79 3.56 16.91
C THR A 292 39.00 4.07 16.14
N LEU A 293 38.81 4.48 14.88
CA LEU A 293 39.86 5.11 14.07
C LEU A 293 40.31 6.44 14.66
N ASP A 294 39.37 7.26 15.15
CA ASP A 294 39.65 8.55 15.79
C ASP A 294 40.44 8.37 17.08
N ARG A 295 39.99 7.51 18.01
CA ARG A 295 40.74 7.22 19.25
C ARG A 295 42.14 6.68 18.98
N ALA A 296 42.30 5.81 17.99
CA ALA A 296 43.61 5.28 17.61
C ALA A 296 44.52 6.34 16.97
N ALA A 297 43.93 7.30 16.23
CA ALA A 297 44.66 8.45 15.70
C ALA A 297 45.11 9.35 16.85
N GLN A 298 44.19 9.78 17.72
CA GLN A 298 44.47 10.64 18.88
C GLN A 298 45.58 10.07 19.76
N ALA A 299 45.49 8.81 20.19
CA ALA A 299 46.54 8.19 21.01
C ALA A 299 47.91 8.12 20.29
N SER A 300 47.92 7.94 18.97
CA SER A 300 49.16 7.97 18.19
C SER A 300 49.71 9.38 18.02
N LEU A 301 48.84 10.40 17.95
CA LEU A 301 49.23 11.80 17.84
C LEU A 301 49.80 12.30 19.17
N ASP A 302 49.20 11.89 20.29
CA ASP A 302 49.69 12.18 21.65
C ASP A 302 51.11 11.67 21.81
N GLY A 303 51.36 10.40 21.43
CA GLY A 303 52.70 9.81 21.47
C GLY A 303 53.71 10.52 20.56
N LEU A 304 53.27 11.06 19.41
CA LEU A 304 54.14 11.86 18.54
C LEU A 304 54.48 13.21 19.14
N VAL A 305 53.49 13.92 19.72
CA VAL A 305 53.70 15.20 20.40
C VAL A 305 54.63 15.02 21.60
N GLU A 306 54.41 13.98 22.42
CA GLU A 306 55.28 13.66 23.56
C GLU A 306 56.71 13.35 23.13
N GLU A 307 56.90 12.55 22.07
CA GLU A 307 58.22 12.19 21.57
C GLU A 307 58.97 13.40 20.98
N VAL A 308 58.28 14.22 20.18
CA VAL A 308 58.84 15.48 19.65
C VAL A 308 59.26 16.41 20.79
N MET A 309 58.42 16.55 21.82
CA MET A 309 58.72 17.36 22.99
C MET A 309 59.90 16.80 23.79
N ARG A 310 59.97 15.48 23.98
CA ARG A 310 61.07 14.80 24.67
C ARG A 310 62.41 14.99 23.93
N GLN A 311 62.43 14.80 22.61
CA GLN A 311 63.64 15.00 21.79
C GLN A 311 64.11 16.46 21.81
N SER A 312 63.18 17.42 21.81
CA SER A 312 63.51 18.84 21.96
C SER A 312 64.24 19.16 23.28
N TRP A 313 64.00 18.35 24.32
CA TRP A 313 64.64 18.49 25.62
C TRP A 313 66.01 17.81 25.71
N GLU A 314 66.32 16.84 24.84
CA GLU A 314 67.57 16.08 24.86
C GLU A 314 68.62 16.60 23.86
N ALA A 315 68.21 17.23 22.75
CA ALA A 315 69.12 17.55 21.63
C ALA A 315 69.54 19.03 21.52
N GLY A 316 70.82 19.26 21.20
CA GLY A 316 71.41 20.55 20.79
C GLY A 316 71.39 20.83 19.28
N SER A 317 70.48 20.20 18.53
CA SER A 317 70.32 20.39 17.08
C SER A 317 69.64 21.73 16.72
N GLY A 318 69.94 22.25 15.53
CA GLY A 318 69.35 23.49 15.00
C GLY A 318 67.83 23.42 14.88
N THR A 319 67.17 24.55 15.11
CA THR A 319 65.70 24.69 15.11
C THR A 319 65.07 24.37 13.74
N ASP A 320 65.76 24.71 12.65
CA ASP A 320 65.30 24.46 11.28
C ASP A 320 65.28 22.95 10.92
N GLU A 321 66.26 22.17 11.38
CA GLU A 321 66.31 20.71 11.15
C GLU A 321 65.21 19.99 11.91
N LEU A 322 64.95 20.41 13.16
CA LEU A 322 63.88 19.85 13.98
C LEU A 322 62.50 20.17 13.42
N GLN A 323 62.28 21.41 12.93
CA GLN A 323 61.04 21.79 12.27
C GLN A 323 60.77 20.97 11.00
N ALA A 324 61.79 20.72 10.18
CA ALA A 324 61.68 19.90 8.99
C ALA A 324 61.28 18.44 9.34
N GLU A 325 61.86 17.89 10.41
CA GLU A 325 61.59 16.52 10.86
C GLU A 325 60.19 16.37 11.49
N ILE A 326 59.77 17.34 12.31
CA ILE A 326 58.40 17.40 12.88
C ILE A 326 57.38 17.44 11.74
N ARG A 327 57.61 18.31 10.75
CA ARG A 327 56.73 18.42 9.58
C ARG A 327 56.65 17.10 8.83
N ARG A 328 57.79 16.46 8.54
CA ARG A 328 57.84 15.17 7.86
C ARG A 328 57.04 14.10 8.61
N THR A 329 57.22 14.02 9.93
CA THR A 329 56.55 13.00 10.77
C THR A 329 55.04 13.25 10.88
N LEU A 330 54.63 14.52 10.99
CA LEU A 330 53.21 14.89 10.95
C LEU A 330 52.60 14.62 9.57
N ASP A 331 53.26 14.97 8.46
CA ASP A 331 52.78 14.69 7.11
C ASP A 331 52.58 13.17 6.90
N GLU A 332 53.54 12.35 7.34
CA GLU A 332 53.44 10.89 7.30
C GLU A 332 52.30 10.35 8.18
N TRP A 333 52.12 10.91 9.38
CA TRP A 333 51.04 10.55 10.29
C TRP A 333 49.66 10.89 9.70
N PHE A 334 49.47 12.13 9.22
CA PHE A 334 48.21 12.56 8.60
C PHE A 334 47.90 11.70 7.38
N THR A 335 48.87 11.47 6.50
CA THR A 335 48.70 10.59 5.33
C THR A 335 48.22 9.19 5.73
N LYS A 336 48.86 8.59 6.74
CA LYS A 336 48.54 7.23 7.20
C LYS A 336 47.12 7.13 7.76
N HIS A 337 46.69 8.11 8.55
CA HIS A 337 45.37 8.09 9.19
C HIS A 337 44.26 8.53 8.23
N GLU A 338 44.53 9.46 7.32
CA GLU A 338 43.59 9.83 6.25
C GLU A 338 43.28 8.66 5.33
N VAL A 339 44.28 7.86 4.92
CA VAL A 339 44.04 6.65 4.11
C VAL A 339 43.07 5.68 4.79
N ARG A 340 43.08 5.59 6.13
CA ARG A 340 42.13 4.76 6.88
C ARG A 340 40.72 5.35 6.84
N LEU A 341 40.59 6.67 7.03
CA LEU A 341 39.30 7.36 6.89
C LEU A 341 38.74 7.25 5.46
N GLN A 342 39.57 7.40 4.44
CA GLN A 342 39.19 7.23 3.04
C GLN A 342 38.72 5.81 2.74
N ARG A 343 39.34 4.78 3.33
CA ARG A 343 38.87 3.39 3.21
C ARG A 343 37.48 3.20 3.81
N LEU A 344 37.21 3.82 4.96
CA LEU A 344 35.88 3.82 5.56
C LEU A 344 34.86 4.55 4.68
N GLN A 345 35.19 5.74 4.15
CA GLN A 345 34.31 6.44 3.20
C GLN A 345 34.02 5.61 1.94
N GLN A 346 35.03 4.94 1.38
CA GLN A 346 34.84 4.05 0.22
C GLN A 346 33.97 2.84 0.57
N SER A 347 34.13 2.26 1.77
CA SER A 347 33.31 1.13 2.20
C SER A 347 31.84 1.53 2.38
N ILE A 348 31.58 2.72 2.92
CA ILE A 348 30.24 3.33 3.03
C ILE A 348 29.61 3.47 1.64
N ARG A 349 30.31 4.15 0.71
CA ARG A 349 29.81 4.38 -0.67
C ARG A 349 29.50 3.08 -1.40
N LYS A 350 30.42 2.11 -1.38
CA LYS A 350 30.23 0.80 -2.05
C LYS A 350 29.08 0.00 -1.45
N THR A 351 28.91 0.07 -0.13
CA THR A 351 27.79 -0.58 0.55
C THR A 351 26.46 0.06 0.15
N ARG A 352 26.42 1.39 0.06
CA ARG A 352 25.24 2.14 -0.38
C ARG A 352 24.83 1.84 -1.80
N GLU A 353 25.78 1.77 -2.72
CA GLU A 353 25.51 1.37 -4.12
C GLU A 353 24.88 -0.02 -4.19
N ARG A 354 25.41 -0.98 -3.42
CA ARG A 354 24.87 -2.34 -3.34
C ARG A 354 23.46 -2.37 -2.76
N GLU A 355 23.16 -1.55 -1.77
CA GLU A 355 21.80 -1.43 -1.22
C GLU A 355 20.83 -0.84 -2.21
N ARG A 356 21.21 0.26 -2.88
CA ARG A 356 20.37 0.92 -3.87
C ARG A 356 20.03 0.01 -5.05
N ALA A 357 20.88 -0.97 -5.33
CA ALA A 357 20.64 -2.00 -6.34
C ALA A 357 19.66 -3.12 -5.89
N ARG A 358 19.33 -3.23 -4.60
CA ARG A 358 18.39 -4.26 -4.11
C ARG A 358 16.94 -3.87 -4.44
N PRO A 359 16.07 -4.83 -4.82
CA PRO A 359 14.66 -4.54 -5.08
C PRO A 359 13.92 -3.93 -3.89
N SER A 360 14.23 -4.36 -2.65
CA SER A 360 13.61 -3.82 -1.43
C SER A 360 13.90 -2.34 -1.19
N TRP A 361 15.01 -1.82 -1.75
CA TRP A 361 15.32 -0.39 -1.68
C TRP A 361 14.37 0.46 -2.52
N ALA A 362 13.91 -0.03 -3.67
CA ALA A 362 13.02 0.73 -4.55
C ALA A 362 11.71 1.10 -3.84
N GLY A 363 11.12 0.17 -3.08
CA GLY A 363 9.91 0.42 -2.30
C GLY A 363 10.11 1.43 -1.16
N PHE A 364 11.26 1.38 -0.48
CA PHE A 364 11.62 2.35 0.55
C PHE A 364 11.90 3.75 -0.04
N ALA A 365 12.66 3.82 -1.13
CA ALA A 365 12.97 5.08 -1.82
C ALA A 365 11.71 5.75 -2.37
N SER A 366 10.76 4.97 -2.88
CA SER A 366 9.45 5.50 -3.29
C SER A 366 8.70 6.13 -2.12
N LEU A 367 8.66 5.46 -0.95
CA LEU A 367 8.01 6.02 0.24
C LEU A 367 8.65 7.35 0.67
N VAL A 368 9.98 7.42 0.72
CA VAL A 368 10.72 8.66 1.04
C VAL A 368 10.39 9.76 0.03
N ALA A 369 10.34 9.44 -1.26
CA ALA A 369 10.01 10.40 -2.31
C ALA A 369 8.57 10.93 -2.17
N THR A 370 7.60 10.06 -1.88
CA THR A 370 6.20 10.48 -1.65
C THR A 370 6.07 11.39 -0.44
N LEU A 371 6.74 11.06 0.68
CA LEU A 371 6.73 11.89 1.88
C LEU A 371 7.32 13.28 1.63
N ARG A 372 8.39 13.39 0.84
CA ARG A 372 9.02 14.67 0.47
C ARG A 372 8.21 15.48 -0.54
N ALA A 373 7.68 14.85 -1.58
CA ALA A 373 6.91 15.54 -2.63
C ALA A 373 5.65 16.22 -2.07
N GLU A 374 5.00 15.61 -1.07
CA GLU A 374 3.82 16.18 -0.41
C GLU A 374 4.12 17.15 0.74
N GLU A 375 5.38 17.27 1.15
CA GLU A 375 5.84 18.37 1.99
C GLU A 375 5.97 19.65 1.15
N ASP A 376 6.52 19.53 -0.07
CA ASP A 376 6.65 20.64 -1.02
C ASP A 376 5.29 21.08 -1.61
N ALA A 377 4.34 20.16 -1.79
CA ALA A 377 3.00 20.45 -2.33
C ALA A 377 2.05 21.16 -1.35
N SER A 378 2.47 21.41 -0.11
CA SER A 378 1.64 22.12 0.89
C SER A 378 1.36 23.61 0.59
N ALA A 379 1.66 24.07 -0.64
CA ALA A 379 1.41 25.43 -1.13
C ALA A 379 0.22 25.59 -2.10
N THR A 380 -0.44 24.52 -2.58
CA THR A 380 -1.58 24.69 -3.51
C THR A 380 -2.59 23.54 -3.42
N PRO A 381 -3.91 23.79 -3.26
CA PRO A 381 -4.90 22.73 -3.29
C PRO A 381 -5.19 22.28 -4.73
N ALA A 382 -5.11 20.98 -5.01
CA ALA A 382 -5.57 20.37 -6.24
C ALA A 382 -7.06 19.99 -6.13
N GLY A 383 -7.82 20.23 -7.20
CA GLY A 383 -9.27 20.05 -7.28
C GLY A 383 -9.74 18.59 -7.43
N PRO A 384 -11.06 18.36 -7.43
CA PRO A 384 -11.66 17.04 -7.31
C PRO A 384 -11.76 16.34 -8.66
N GLY A 385 -11.26 15.11 -8.75
CA GLY A 385 -11.45 14.27 -9.94
C GLY A 385 -11.01 12.82 -9.69
N ALA A 386 -11.97 11.90 -9.84
CA ALA A 386 -11.91 10.45 -9.66
C ALA A 386 -11.87 9.96 -8.20
N ALA A 387 -12.93 9.25 -7.79
CA ALA A 387 -12.98 8.53 -6.52
C ALA A 387 -11.89 7.45 -6.51
N PRO A 388 -10.88 7.53 -5.63
CA PRO A 388 -9.83 6.53 -5.54
C PRO A 388 -10.42 5.19 -5.13
N GLY A 389 -9.86 4.09 -5.63
CA GLY A 389 -10.18 2.77 -5.09
C GLY A 389 -9.81 2.69 -3.61
N HIS A 390 -10.48 1.81 -2.87
CA HIS A 390 -10.24 1.55 -1.44
C HIS A 390 -8.75 1.28 -1.13
N VAL A 391 -8.05 0.61 -2.05
CA VAL A 391 -6.60 0.28 -1.97
C VAL A 391 -5.71 1.53 -1.93
N GLU A 392 -6.05 2.55 -2.73
CA GLU A 392 -5.29 3.80 -2.79
C GLU A 392 -5.57 4.68 -1.56
N THR A 393 -6.78 4.56 -1.02
CA THR A 393 -7.25 5.33 0.13
C THR A 393 -6.59 4.88 1.45
N VAL A 394 -6.49 3.57 1.71
CA VAL A 394 -5.79 3.10 2.93
C VAL A 394 -4.27 3.40 2.83
N GLY A 395 -3.67 3.22 1.63
CA GLY A 395 -2.26 3.50 1.41
C GLY A 395 -1.89 4.97 1.69
N THR A 396 -2.70 5.91 1.20
CA THR A 396 -2.51 7.36 1.43
C THR A 396 -2.72 7.75 2.89
N MET A 397 -3.63 7.10 3.61
CA MET A 397 -3.84 7.33 5.05
C MET A 397 -2.63 6.92 5.90
N LEU A 398 -2.02 5.75 5.63
CA LEU A 398 -0.83 5.32 6.34
C LEU A 398 0.36 6.25 6.08
N ILE A 399 0.48 6.79 4.86
CA ILE A 399 1.45 7.86 4.54
C ILE A 399 1.15 9.11 5.38
N GLY A 400 -0.12 9.50 5.50
CA GLY A 400 -0.56 10.61 6.36
C GLY A 400 -0.22 10.41 7.85
N MET A 401 -0.34 9.19 8.36
CA MET A 401 0.07 8.86 9.74
C MET A 401 1.58 8.92 9.95
N LEU A 402 2.37 8.37 9.01
CA LEU A 402 3.83 8.49 9.04
C LEU A 402 4.24 9.97 9.04
N LYS A 403 3.55 10.82 8.29
CA LYS A 403 3.76 12.27 8.28
C LYS A 403 3.43 12.93 9.62
N ALA A 404 2.30 12.60 10.24
CA ALA A 404 1.91 13.14 11.55
C ALA A 404 2.93 12.75 12.64
N ALA A 405 3.39 11.50 12.62
CA ALA A 405 4.42 11.01 13.52
C ALA A 405 5.78 11.69 13.28
N ASN A 406 6.15 11.95 12.03
CA ASN A 406 7.40 12.64 11.67
C ASN A 406 7.39 14.15 12.03
N LYS A 407 6.20 14.75 12.20
CA LYS A 407 6.03 16.16 12.59
C LYS A 407 5.99 16.40 14.10
N ALA A 408 5.94 15.36 14.93
CA ALA A 408 5.93 15.51 16.38
C ALA A 408 7.31 15.93 16.91
N PRO A 409 7.44 17.02 17.69
CA PRO A 409 8.73 17.51 18.13
C PRO A 409 9.30 16.60 19.23
N GLY A 410 10.33 15.82 18.89
CA GLY A 410 11.21 15.20 19.89
C GLY A 410 12.11 16.26 20.54
N PRO A 411 12.42 16.14 21.85
CA PRO A 411 13.38 17.04 22.47
C PRO A 411 14.78 16.68 21.96
N THR A 412 15.53 17.71 21.57
CA THR A 412 16.95 17.71 21.15
C THR A 412 17.28 17.18 19.74
N ALA A 413 17.29 18.09 18.75
CA ALA A 413 18.51 18.49 18.02
C ALA A 413 18.15 19.38 16.81
N GLY A 414 18.77 20.57 16.76
CA GLY A 414 19.17 21.33 15.57
C GLY A 414 18.25 21.44 14.35
N GLY A 415 17.68 22.64 14.17
CA GLY A 415 17.54 23.34 12.88
C GLY A 415 17.14 22.55 11.63
N LYS A 416 15.91 22.75 11.19
CA LYS A 416 15.42 22.40 9.84
C LYS A 416 16.42 22.84 8.75
N ALA A 417 17.09 21.87 8.12
CA ALA A 417 17.73 22.06 6.83
C ALA A 417 16.77 21.56 5.75
N SER A 418 16.14 22.50 5.03
CA SER A 418 15.39 22.17 3.81
C SER A 418 16.35 21.56 2.80
N SER A 419 16.01 20.37 2.28
CA SER A 419 16.77 19.68 1.23
C SER A 419 16.54 20.35 -0.13
N THR A 420 17.02 21.57 -0.30
CA THR A 420 17.36 22.06 -1.64
C THR A 420 18.60 21.29 -2.11
N LYS A 421 18.49 20.63 -3.27
CA LYS A 421 19.64 20.04 -3.99
C LYS A 421 20.72 21.12 -4.15
N ALA A 422 21.67 21.15 -3.23
CA ALA A 422 22.89 21.93 -3.38
C ALA A 422 23.80 21.23 -4.40
N PRO A 423 24.58 21.97 -5.20
CA PRO A 423 25.54 21.38 -6.12
C PRO A 423 26.52 20.49 -5.34
N ARG A 424 26.94 19.40 -5.99
CA ARG A 424 27.79 18.33 -5.45
C ARG A 424 29.25 18.74 -5.18
N ASP A 425 29.51 20.00 -4.83
CA ASP A 425 30.85 20.54 -4.70
C ASP A 425 30.92 21.50 -3.50
N LEU A 426 32.06 21.48 -2.79
CA LEU A 426 32.42 22.24 -1.57
C LEU A 426 32.22 21.55 -0.21
N GLY A 427 32.82 20.36 -0.06
CA GLY A 427 33.57 20.08 1.16
C GLY A 427 34.98 20.62 0.95
N ARG A 428 35.37 21.69 1.64
CA ARG A 428 36.71 22.28 1.57
C ARG A 428 37.70 21.23 2.05
N HIS A 429 38.27 20.43 1.13
CA HIS A 429 39.29 19.44 1.45
C HIS A 429 40.52 20.20 1.94
N ILE A 430 40.68 20.31 3.26
CA ILE A 430 41.93 20.75 3.87
C ILE A 430 42.94 19.67 3.50
N GLY A 431 43.87 20.00 2.60
CA GLY A 431 44.91 19.06 2.21
C GLY A 431 45.79 18.71 3.42
N ILE A 432 46.39 17.51 3.44
CA ILE A 432 47.35 17.09 4.49
C ILE A 432 48.36 18.20 4.79
N ALA A 433 48.94 18.79 3.73
CA ALA A 433 49.92 19.87 3.85
C ALA A 433 49.33 21.15 4.47
N GLU A 434 48.04 21.41 4.31
CA GLU A 434 47.34 22.57 4.88
C GLU A 434 46.98 22.37 6.36
N ALA A 435 46.80 21.12 6.81
CA ALA A 435 46.56 20.77 8.22
C ALA A 435 47.86 20.55 9.02
N ALA A 436 48.85 19.89 8.44
CA ALA A 436 50.10 19.54 9.10
C ALA A 436 51.05 20.73 9.23
N LEU A 437 51.07 21.64 8.25
CA LEU A 437 51.99 22.79 8.24
C LEU A 437 51.75 23.77 9.40
N PRO A 438 50.51 24.24 9.69
CA PRO A 438 50.27 25.11 10.83
C PRO A 438 50.63 24.45 12.16
N LEU A 439 50.36 23.15 12.30
CA LEU A 439 50.71 22.38 13.49
C LEU A 439 52.22 22.23 13.65
N ALA A 440 52.95 21.93 12.57
CA ALA A 440 54.41 21.84 12.57
C ALA A 440 55.06 23.19 12.91
N VAL A 441 54.54 24.30 12.36
CA VAL A 441 54.98 25.67 12.67
C VAL A 441 54.70 26.00 14.14
N TYR A 442 53.52 25.63 14.66
CA TYR A 442 53.17 25.83 16.06
C TYR A 442 54.09 25.06 17.00
N LEU A 443 54.29 23.76 16.77
CA LEU A 443 55.20 22.92 17.57
C LEU A 443 56.64 23.45 17.53
N ALA A 444 57.14 23.85 16.35
CA ALA A 444 58.48 24.43 16.22
C ALA A 444 58.61 25.75 17.01
N LYS A 445 57.61 26.65 16.90
CA LYS A 445 57.58 27.90 17.65
C LYS A 445 57.59 27.67 19.17
N VAL A 446 56.80 26.72 19.66
CA VAL A 446 56.75 26.37 21.08
C VAL A 446 58.10 25.81 21.55
N ILE A 447 58.76 24.99 20.72
CA ILE A 447 60.10 24.47 21.02
C ILE A 447 61.14 25.60 21.08
N ASP A 448 61.08 26.58 20.17
CA ASP A 448 61.98 27.74 20.15
C ASP A 448 61.82 28.61 21.40
N GLU A 449 60.57 28.91 21.79
CA GLU A 449 60.25 29.65 23.00
C GLU A 449 60.77 28.92 24.26
N GLN A 450 60.62 27.60 24.33
CA GLN A 450 61.13 26.79 25.43
C GLN A 450 62.67 26.76 25.47
N ARG A 451 63.36 26.69 24.32
CA ARG A 451 64.83 26.75 24.27
C ARG A 451 65.36 28.11 24.73
N ALA A 452 64.70 29.21 24.34
CA ALA A 452 65.04 30.57 24.79
C ALA A 452 64.86 30.74 26.31
N ASP A 453 63.83 30.14 26.88
CA ASP A 453 63.58 30.16 28.33
C ASP A 453 64.53 29.24 29.12
N ARG A 454 64.99 28.13 28.51
CA ARG A 454 65.97 27.20 29.12
C ARG A 454 67.36 27.82 29.27
N ALA A 455 67.72 28.77 28.41
CA ALA A 455 68.94 29.57 28.59
C ALA A 455 68.90 30.45 29.86
N ARG A 456 67.72 30.61 30.49
CA ARG A 456 67.53 31.51 31.65
C ARG A 456 67.32 30.79 32.98
N LEU A 457 67.05 29.48 33.02
CA LEU A 457 66.61 28.81 34.26
C LEU A 457 67.18 27.40 34.40
N ASN A 458 68.14 27.23 35.32
CA ASN A 458 68.51 25.93 35.88
C ASN A 458 67.72 25.67 37.17
N GLN A 459 67.02 24.54 37.18
CA GLN A 459 66.38 23.83 38.32
C GLN A 459 65.13 24.46 38.96
N ASP A 460 63.97 23.82 38.79
CA ASP A 460 62.99 23.53 39.86
C ASP A 460 61.71 22.81 39.36
N LYS A 461 60.94 22.25 40.30
CA LYS A 461 59.66 21.51 40.12
C LYS A 461 58.62 22.26 39.27
N THR A 462 58.62 23.60 39.33
CA THR A 462 57.81 24.51 38.50
C THR A 462 58.12 24.40 37.00
N ALA A 463 59.31 23.96 36.61
CA ALA A 463 59.67 23.71 35.23
C ALA A 463 59.09 22.37 34.69
N ALA A 464 58.76 21.42 35.56
CA ALA A 464 58.08 20.19 35.15
C ALA A 464 56.58 20.43 34.91
N GLU A 465 55.94 21.22 35.79
CA GLU A 465 54.53 21.63 35.63
C GLU A 465 54.32 22.48 34.37
N LYS A 466 55.20 23.45 34.11
CA LYS A 466 55.18 24.23 32.86
C LYS A 466 55.38 23.38 31.61
N ARG A 467 56.28 22.39 31.67
CA ARG A 467 56.49 21.44 30.56
C ARG A 467 55.25 20.60 30.29
N GLN A 468 54.59 20.12 31.33
CA GLN A 468 53.35 19.35 31.19
C GLN A 468 52.22 20.20 30.59
N GLN A 469 52.10 21.47 31.00
CA GLN A 469 51.11 22.39 30.45
C GLN A 469 51.32 22.61 28.94
N VAL A 470 52.57 22.83 28.53
CA VAL A 470 52.92 23.04 27.11
C VAL A 470 52.64 21.80 26.26
N VAL A 471 52.99 20.60 26.76
CA VAL A 471 52.62 19.34 26.09
C VAL A 471 51.10 19.26 25.93
N THR A 472 50.33 19.57 26.98
CA THR A 472 48.86 19.54 26.95
C THR A 472 48.28 20.50 25.91
N GLU A 473 48.79 21.73 25.84
CA GLU A 473 48.34 22.74 24.86
C GLU A 473 48.68 22.33 23.42
N CYS A 474 49.85 21.73 23.20
CA CYS A 474 50.24 21.19 21.90
C CYS A 474 49.40 19.99 21.48
N THR A 475 49.11 19.07 22.39
CA THR A 475 48.22 17.94 22.17
C THR A 475 46.81 18.41 21.79
N GLN A 476 46.27 19.41 22.50
CA GLN A 476 44.96 19.98 22.17
C GLN A 476 44.94 20.60 20.77
N HIS A 477 45.94 21.40 20.41
CA HIS A 477 46.06 21.97 19.07
C HIS A 477 46.18 20.89 17.97
N ALA A 478 46.87 19.79 18.27
CA ALA A 478 46.99 18.65 17.36
C ALA A 478 45.63 17.94 17.16
N HIS A 479 44.85 17.74 18.22
CA HIS A 479 43.49 17.21 18.12
C HIS A 479 42.57 18.12 17.32
N ASP A 480 42.63 19.44 17.54
CA ASP A 480 41.81 20.41 16.81
C ASP A 480 42.12 20.41 15.30
N ALA A 481 43.37 20.16 14.91
CA ALA A 481 43.77 20.02 13.51
C ALA A 481 43.28 18.70 12.86
N TRP A 482 43.12 17.63 13.64
CA TRP A 482 42.63 16.34 13.17
C TRP A 482 41.09 16.26 13.07
N LYS A 483 40.39 16.93 13.99
CA LYS A 483 38.93 16.88 14.11
C LYS A 483 38.14 17.11 12.80
N PRO A 484 38.48 18.06 11.91
CA PRO A 484 37.76 18.26 10.66
C PRO A 484 37.71 17.02 9.76
N PHE A 485 38.74 16.18 9.76
CA PHE A 485 38.78 14.95 8.95
C PHE A 485 37.77 13.91 9.47
N VAL A 486 37.62 13.80 10.79
CA VAL A 486 36.64 12.91 11.41
C VAL A 486 35.22 13.42 11.21
N ASP A 487 35.03 14.74 11.34
CA ASP A 487 33.73 15.40 11.15
C ASP A 487 33.22 15.27 9.69
N ASP A 488 34.11 15.28 8.69
CA ASP A 488 33.74 15.02 7.28
C ASP A 488 33.19 13.59 7.07
N VAL A 489 33.85 12.59 7.64
CA VAL A 489 33.36 11.20 7.58
C VAL A 489 32.04 11.06 8.34
N ARG A 490 31.92 11.68 9.52
CA ARG A 490 30.68 11.67 10.32
C ARG A 490 29.52 12.31 9.54
N THR A 491 29.76 13.44 8.88
CA THR A 491 28.79 14.11 8.03
C THR A 491 28.35 13.22 6.87
N THR A 492 29.29 12.50 6.26
CA THR A 492 28.98 11.52 5.20
C THR A 492 28.09 10.37 5.73
N ILE A 493 28.40 9.82 6.91
CA ILE A 493 27.58 8.77 7.53
C ILE A 493 26.14 9.27 7.75
N VAL A 494 25.98 10.46 8.33
CA VAL A 494 24.65 11.06 8.58
C VAL A 494 23.90 11.31 7.28
N ALA A 495 24.55 11.96 6.29
CA ALA A 495 23.93 12.28 5.01
C ALA A 495 23.41 11.03 4.29
N GLU A 496 24.19 9.94 4.30
CA GLU A 496 23.79 8.71 3.64
C GLU A 496 22.72 7.92 4.42
N THR A 497 22.58 8.09 5.74
CA THR A 497 21.68 7.27 6.62
C THR A 497 20.43 7.97 7.13
N SER A 498 20.36 9.29 7.04
CA SER A 498 19.27 10.15 7.56
C SER A 498 17.87 9.56 7.33
N ASP A 499 17.50 9.30 6.07
CA ASP A 499 16.17 8.82 5.69
C ASP A 499 15.75 7.52 6.41
N GLN A 500 16.69 6.60 6.63
CA GLN A 500 16.41 5.33 7.30
C GLN A 500 16.27 5.52 8.81
N VAL A 501 17.07 6.39 9.40
CA VAL A 501 17.03 6.67 10.84
C VAL A 501 15.75 7.43 11.20
N ASP A 502 15.38 8.43 10.39
CA ASP A 502 14.20 9.26 10.62
C ASP A 502 12.91 8.45 10.54
N LEU A 503 12.87 7.42 9.68
CA LEU A 503 11.68 6.59 9.46
C LEU A 503 11.62 5.31 10.31
N ASP A 504 12.74 4.81 10.87
CA ASP A 504 12.78 3.51 11.55
C ASP A 504 11.73 3.37 12.66
N LYS A 505 11.70 4.33 13.59
CA LYS A 505 10.75 4.31 14.73
C LYS A 505 9.29 4.33 14.25
N ASN A 506 8.97 5.20 13.30
CA ASN A 506 7.61 5.39 12.81
C ASN A 506 7.14 4.18 11.99
N LEU A 507 8.03 3.58 11.18
CA LEU A 507 7.73 2.35 10.44
C LEU A 507 7.51 1.16 11.37
N ARG A 508 8.31 1.00 12.43
CA ARG A 508 8.08 -0.07 13.42
C ARG A 508 6.74 0.09 14.12
N GLN A 509 6.43 1.30 14.59
CA GLN A 509 5.15 1.58 15.23
C GLN A 509 3.96 1.32 14.27
N LEU A 510 4.09 1.69 13.00
CA LEU A 510 3.07 1.42 11.99
C LEU A 510 2.87 -0.08 11.76
N VAL A 511 3.96 -0.84 11.67
CA VAL A 511 3.92 -2.31 11.52
C VAL A 511 3.24 -2.95 12.72
N GLU A 512 3.55 -2.53 13.96
CA GLU A 512 2.89 -3.02 15.17
C GLU A 512 1.38 -2.73 15.16
N GLN A 513 0.99 -1.51 14.77
CA GLN A 513 -0.43 -1.13 14.65
C GLN A 513 -1.15 -1.97 13.60
N LEU A 514 -0.55 -2.19 12.43
CA LEU A 514 -1.10 -3.04 11.37
C LEU A 514 -1.23 -4.50 11.81
N GLN A 515 -0.25 -5.04 12.55
CA GLN A 515 -0.32 -6.40 13.11
C GLN A 515 -1.51 -6.57 14.06
N VAL A 516 -1.71 -5.61 14.97
CA VAL A 516 -2.86 -5.62 15.89
C VAL A 516 -4.18 -5.54 15.13
N ALA A 517 -4.27 -4.64 14.15
CA ALA A 517 -5.47 -4.46 13.34
C ALA A 517 -5.83 -5.72 12.53
N VAL A 518 -4.85 -6.34 11.86
CA VAL A 518 -5.03 -7.60 11.13
C VAL A 518 -5.48 -8.72 12.08
N ALA A 519 -4.82 -8.89 13.22
CA ALA A 519 -5.15 -9.93 14.18
C ALA A 519 -6.57 -9.76 14.77
N GLU A 520 -7.03 -8.53 14.97
CA GLU A 520 -8.40 -8.23 15.38
C GLU A 520 -9.42 -8.56 14.28
N GLY A 521 -9.19 -8.11 13.04
CA GLY A 521 -10.08 -8.42 11.91
C GLY A 521 -10.17 -9.94 11.64
N GLU A 522 -9.06 -10.67 11.74
CA GLU A 522 -9.05 -12.13 11.63
C GLU A 522 -9.82 -12.83 12.75
N ARG A 523 -9.87 -12.26 13.95
CA ARG A 523 -10.70 -12.78 15.05
C ARG A 523 -12.17 -12.54 14.76
N LEU A 524 -12.55 -11.41 14.18
CA LEU A 524 -13.93 -11.14 13.76
C LEU A 524 -14.38 -12.10 12.64
N LEU A 525 -13.51 -12.38 11.66
CA LEU A 525 -13.77 -13.37 10.61
C LEU A 525 -13.98 -14.78 11.20
N ARG A 526 -13.13 -15.18 12.15
CA ARG A 526 -13.21 -16.50 12.83
C ARG A 526 -14.40 -16.60 13.79
N GLY A 527 -14.75 -15.52 14.49
CA GLY A 527 -15.94 -15.47 15.34
C GLY A 527 -17.23 -15.65 14.54
N GLY A 528 -17.20 -15.36 13.23
CA GLY A 528 -18.29 -15.63 12.30
C GLY A 528 -18.38 -17.08 11.81
N THR A 529 -17.30 -17.86 11.89
CA THR A 529 -17.25 -19.30 11.55
C THR A 529 -17.39 -20.15 12.81
N VAL A 530 -18.62 -20.32 13.27
CA VAL A 530 -18.94 -21.42 14.21
C VAL A 530 -18.69 -22.73 13.47
N PRO A 531 -17.85 -23.66 13.98
CA PRO A 531 -17.76 -25.00 13.42
C PRO A 531 -19.14 -25.65 13.57
N LEU A 532 -19.70 -26.17 12.48
CA LEU A 532 -20.75 -27.18 12.53
C LEU A 532 -20.16 -28.40 13.26
N LEU A 533 -20.24 -28.39 14.59
CA LEU A 533 -20.10 -29.60 15.38
C LEU A 533 -21.34 -30.43 15.08
N GLU A 534 -21.08 -31.57 14.43
CA GLU A 534 -21.95 -32.73 14.39
C GLU A 534 -22.70 -32.86 15.71
N THR A 535 -24.00 -32.62 15.66
CA THR A 535 -24.90 -33.09 16.70
C THR A 535 -25.54 -34.35 16.17
N GLU A 536 -24.87 -35.47 16.42
CA GLU A 536 -25.53 -36.77 16.52
C GLU A 536 -26.63 -36.68 17.59
N ALA A 537 -27.87 -36.95 17.19
CA ALA A 537 -28.89 -37.67 17.97
C ALA A 537 -30.07 -38.05 17.05
#